data_AF-A0AAN8ID00-F1
#
_entry.id   AF-A0AAN8ID00-F1
#
_cell.length_a   1.000
_cell.length_b   1.000
_cell.length_c   1.000
_cell.angle_alpha   90.00
_cell.angle_beta   90.00
_cell.angle_gamma   90.00
#
_symmetry.space_group_name_H-M   'P 1'
#
loop_
_entity.id
_entity.type
_entity.pdbx_description
1 polymer ?
#
loop_
_entity_poly.entity_id
_entity_poly.type
_entity_poly.pdbx_seq_one_letter_code
_entity_poly.pdbx_strand_id
1 'polypeptide(L)'
;MSRIVSWCIQYVDNCGMSNSKIIAGVVRHGTFYALCQAFFIIFSFRYKEMVKSGDIEEVGRWGLGRIVHSALDPLKYVVRPVGLCFAAITRSLQLVYCNHLLPFDAGSKLPFEPMFPFDAFKLKSSATLVCAQLRRFSPLAEDKSEVSTVLRSSRMSASNNDDNMDFLDEDDMIIGSYNESRPLGSSQCGYQSSMFTIYSSSPGLRHIENPLDMNSC
;
A
#
# COMPACT_ATOMS: atom_id res chain seq x y z
N MET A 1 -13.91 3.06 -10.83
CA MET A 1 -13.64 3.44 -9.42
C MET A 1 -14.88 4.05 -8.78
N SER A 2 -15.57 4.97 -9.46
CA SER A 2 -16.83 5.60 -9.01
C SER A 2 -17.84 4.64 -8.37
N ARG A 3 -18.12 3.48 -8.99
CA ARG A 3 -19.06 2.47 -8.42
C ARG A 3 -18.68 1.99 -7.01
N ILE A 4 -17.38 1.82 -6.72
CA ILE A 4 -16.91 1.42 -5.39
C ILE A 4 -17.18 2.56 -4.40
N VAL A 5 -16.85 3.79 -4.79
CA VAL A 5 -17.06 4.98 -3.97
C VAL A 5 -18.54 5.20 -3.67
N SER A 6 -19.41 5.10 -4.68
CA SER A 6 -20.86 5.20 -4.51
C SER A 6 -21.40 4.15 -3.53
N TRP A 7 -20.94 2.90 -3.63
CA TRP A 7 -21.33 1.85 -2.68
C TRP A 7 -20.85 2.18 -1.26
N CYS A 8 -19.60 2.63 -1.09
CA CYS A 8 -19.06 3.00 0.22
C CYS A 8 -19.85 4.16 0.85
N ILE A 9 -20.24 5.16 0.07
CA ILE A 9 -21.06 6.28 0.54
C ILE A 9 -22.44 5.79 0.98
N GLN A 10 -23.11 4.97 0.17
CA GLN A 10 -24.40 4.39 0.54
C GLN A 10 -24.30 3.55 1.82
N TYR A 11 -23.20 2.81 1.99
CA TYR A 11 -22.96 2.04 3.19
C TYR A 11 -22.83 2.91 4.44
N VAL A 12 -22.06 4.01 4.35
CA VAL A 12 -21.91 4.99 5.43
C VAL A 12 -23.26 5.61 5.79
N ASP A 13 -24.06 6.00 4.78
CA ASP A 13 -25.37 6.60 5.00
C ASP A 13 -26.34 5.64 5.70
N ASN A 14 -26.37 4.38 5.26
CA ASN A 14 -27.20 3.34 5.89
C ASN A 14 -26.77 3.05 7.34
N CYS A 15 -25.47 3.14 7.65
CA CYS A 15 -24.99 3.01 9.01
C CYS A 15 -25.46 4.17 9.91
N GLY A 16 -25.51 5.40 9.37
CA GLY A 16 -25.97 6.58 10.10
C GLY A 16 -27.48 6.63 10.34
N MET A 17 -28.29 6.02 9.47
CA MET A 17 -29.76 5.95 9.61
C MET A 17 -30.22 4.95 10.66
N SER A 18 -29.41 3.93 10.94
CA SER A 18 -29.65 3.02 12.06
C SER A 18 -29.34 3.79 13.35
N ASN A 19 -30.34 4.13 14.17
CA ASN A 19 -30.19 4.80 15.48
C ASN A 19 -29.34 4.01 16.51
N SER A 20 -28.56 3.04 16.07
CA SER A 20 -27.62 2.25 16.88
C SER A 20 -26.23 2.91 16.85
N LYS A 21 -25.53 2.85 17.99
CA LYS A 21 -24.15 3.35 18.08
C LYS A 21 -23.26 2.58 17.09
N ILE A 22 -22.62 3.30 16.17
CA ILE A 22 -21.66 2.72 15.23
C ILE A 22 -20.39 2.33 16.00
N ILE A 23 -19.98 1.06 15.89
CA ILE A 23 -18.75 0.54 16.47
C ILE A 23 -17.81 0.23 15.29
N ALA A 24 -16.77 1.03 15.13
CA ALA A 24 -15.77 0.83 14.07
C ALA A 24 -14.87 -0.39 14.34
N GLY A 25 -14.21 -0.91 13.31
CA GLY A 25 -13.20 -1.97 13.43
C GLY A 25 -13.73 -3.39 13.63
N VAL A 26 -15.05 -3.58 13.67
CA VAL A 26 -15.65 -4.91 13.82
C VAL A 26 -15.83 -5.63 12.48
N VAL A 27 -15.80 -6.96 12.52
CA VAL A 27 -15.94 -7.85 11.34
C VAL A 27 -17.23 -7.59 10.54
N ARG A 28 -18.31 -7.11 11.18
CA ARG A 28 -19.56 -6.71 10.49
C ARG A 28 -19.32 -5.68 9.37
N HIS A 29 -18.32 -4.81 9.54
CA HIS A 29 -17.96 -3.79 8.56
C HIS A 29 -16.79 -4.25 7.65
N GLY A 30 -16.38 -5.51 7.72
CA GLY A 30 -15.22 -6.05 6.99
C GLY A 30 -15.27 -5.82 5.49
N THR A 31 -16.43 -6.00 4.85
CA THR A 31 -16.62 -5.72 3.41
C THR A 31 -16.38 -4.25 3.06
N PHE A 32 -16.83 -3.33 3.93
CA PHE A 32 -16.61 -1.90 3.74
C PHE A 32 -15.11 -1.58 3.80
N TYR A 33 -14.39 -2.11 4.78
CA TYR A 33 -12.95 -1.88 4.90
C TYR A 33 -12.15 -2.53 3.76
N ALA A 34 -12.53 -3.73 3.32
CA ALA A 34 -11.91 -4.38 2.16
C ALA A 34 -12.13 -3.56 0.87
N LEU A 35 -13.33 -3.01 0.66
CA LEU A 35 -13.60 -2.12 -0.49
C LEU A 35 -12.87 -0.78 -0.40
N CYS A 36 -12.74 -0.18 0.79
CA CYS A 36 -11.92 1.00 1.00
C CYS A 36 -10.45 0.71 0.67
N GLN A 37 -9.89 -0.39 1.17
CA GLN A 37 -8.53 -0.81 0.85
C GLN A 37 -8.33 -1.02 -0.65
N ALA A 38 -9.25 -1.74 -1.31
CA ALA A 38 -9.21 -1.95 -2.75
C ALA A 38 -9.24 -0.61 -3.52
N PHE A 39 -10.13 0.31 -3.12
CA PHE A 39 -10.20 1.64 -3.72
C PHE A 39 -8.89 2.42 -3.53
N PHE A 40 -8.35 2.47 -2.33
CA PHE A 40 -7.09 3.18 -2.03
C PHE A 40 -5.94 2.64 -2.89
N ILE A 41 -5.80 1.33 -3.01
CA ILE A 41 -4.78 0.69 -3.88
C ILE A 41 -4.99 1.10 -5.33
N ILE A 42 -6.19 0.89 -5.87
CA ILE A 42 -6.48 1.17 -7.29
C ILE A 42 -6.23 2.65 -7.59
N PHE A 43 -6.68 3.55 -6.72
CA PHE A 43 -6.46 4.98 -6.86
C PHE A 43 -4.97 5.32 -6.85
N SER A 44 -4.22 4.86 -5.84
CA SER A 44 -2.78 5.11 -5.74
C SER A 44 -1.97 4.57 -6.93
N PHE A 45 -2.44 3.50 -7.59
CA PHE A 45 -1.77 2.95 -8.78
C PHE A 45 -2.19 3.59 -10.10
N ARG A 46 -3.34 4.30 -10.13
CA ARG A 46 -3.92 4.82 -11.38
C ARG A 46 -4.02 6.35 -11.43
N TYR A 47 -3.76 7.05 -10.33
CA TYR A 47 -3.94 8.51 -10.27
C TYR A 47 -3.15 9.28 -11.34
N LYS A 48 -1.97 8.78 -11.74
CA LYS A 48 -1.18 9.34 -12.86
C LYS A 48 -1.97 9.44 -14.16
N GLU A 49 -2.76 8.41 -14.47
CA GLU A 49 -3.61 8.40 -15.67
C GLU A 49 -4.72 9.43 -15.54
N MET A 50 -5.30 9.57 -14.36
CA MET A 50 -6.38 10.50 -14.08
C MET A 50 -5.91 11.96 -14.19
N VAL A 51 -4.70 12.26 -13.67
CA VAL A 51 -4.05 13.57 -13.85
C VAL A 51 -3.83 13.86 -15.33
N LYS A 52 -3.31 12.90 -16.09
CA LYS A 52 -3.06 13.07 -17.54
C LYS A 52 -4.34 13.24 -18.35
N SER A 53 -5.41 12.54 -17.99
CA SER A 53 -6.71 12.62 -18.66
C SER A 53 -7.54 13.86 -18.27
N GLY A 54 -7.17 14.56 -17.19
CA GLY A 54 -7.94 15.69 -16.67
C GLY A 54 -9.15 15.29 -15.81
N ASP A 55 -9.22 14.02 -15.38
CA ASP A 55 -10.38 13.47 -14.66
C ASP A 55 -10.43 13.90 -13.17
N ILE A 56 -9.45 14.67 -12.68
CA ILE A 56 -9.30 15.01 -11.26
C ILE A 56 -10.50 15.77 -10.71
N GLU A 57 -11.11 16.66 -11.49
CA GLU A 57 -12.32 17.37 -11.07
C GLU A 57 -13.49 16.40 -10.82
N GLU A 58 -13.64 15.37 -11.66
CA GLU A 58 -14.66 14.35 -11.48
C GLU A 58 -14.42 13.56 -10.18
N VAL A 59 -13.16 13.22 -9.90
CA VAL A 59 -12.75 12.54 -8.66
C VAL A 59 -13.09 13.38 -7.44
N GLY A 60 -12.85 14.69 -7.50
CA GLY A 60 -13.22 15.62 -6.44
C GLY A 60 -14.71 15.57 -6.10
N ARG A 61 -15.57 15.30 -7.10
CA ARG A 61 -17.02 15.18 -6.93
C ARG A 61 -17.47 13.83 -6.39
N TRP A 62 -16.60 12.82 -6.33
CA TRP A 62 -16.96 11.51 -5.78
C TRP A 62 -17.20 11.54 -4.26
N GLY A 63 -16.79 12.59 -3.55
CA GLY A 63 -17.10 12.76 -2.12
C GLY A 63 -16.20 11.93 -1.20
N LEU A 64 -14.91 11.77 -1.53
CA LEU A 64 -13.94 10.99 -0.77
C LEU A 64 -13.87 11.37 0.72
N GLY A 65 -14.04 12.68 1.01
CA GLY A 65 -14.10 13.21 2.37
C GLY A 65 -15.14 12.52 3.25
N ARG A 66 -16.31 12.17 2.69
CA ARG A 66 -17.40 11.50 3.42
C ARG A 66 -17.04 10.08 3.85
N ILE A 67 -16.22 9.39 3.05
CA ILE A 67 -15.77 8.03 3.37
C ILE A 67 -14.70 8.09 4.46
N VAL A 68 -13.65 8.88 4.25
CA VAL A 68 -12.48 8.87 5.14
C VAL A 68 -12.75 9.49 6.51
N HIS A 69 -13.64 10.49 6.60
CA HIS A 69 -14.06 11.10 7.87
C HIS A 69 -15.37 10.49 8.42
N SER A 70 -15.81 9.34 7.90
CA SER A 70 -16.98 8.64 8.45
C SER A 70 -16.67 8.08 9.85
N ALA A 71 -17.71 7.87 10.67
CA ALA A 71 -17.58 7.23 11.98
C ALA A 71 -17.01 5.78 11.94
N LEU A 72 -16.85 5.21 10.75
CA LEU A 72 -16.22 3.90 10.53
C LEU A 72 -14.69 3.99 10.49
N ASP A 73 -14.09 5.18 10.38
CA ASP A 73 -12.64 5.41 10.38
C ASP A 73 -11.84 4.44 9.47
N PRO A 74 -12.13 4.35 8.15
CA PRO A 74 -11.51 3.34 7.29
C PRO A 74 -9.98 3.37 7.26
N LEU A 75 -9.35 4.53 7.41
CA LEU A 75 -7.88 4.64 7.41
C LEU A 75 -7.20 3.96 8.61
N LYS A 76 -7.93 3.68 9.70
CA LYS A 76 -7.41 2.92 10.86
C LYS A 76 -7.48 1.40 10.66
N TYR A 77 -8.32 0.93 9.73
CA TYR A 77 -8.65 -0.48 9.54
C TYR A 77 -8.32 -0.97 8.13
N VAL A 78 -7.36 -0.33 7.46
CA VAL A 78 -6.73 -0.82 6.23
C VAL A 78 -5.23 -1.03 6.49
N VAL A 79 -4.57 -1.76 5.60
CA VAL A 79 -3.11 -1.92 5.65
C VAL A 79 -2.43 -0.54 5.64
N ARG A 80 -1.63 -0.25 6.67
CA ARG A 80 -1.03 1.07 6.91
C ARG A 80 -0.31 1.65 5.67
N PRO A 81 0.62 0.92 5.00
CA PRO A 81 1.19 1.34 3.72
C PRO A 81 0.19 1.87 2.68
N VAL A 82 -0.99 1.23 2.57
CA VAL A 82 -2.03 1.63 1.63
C VAL A 82 -2.64 2.97 2.03
N GLY A 83 -2.98 3.14 3.31
CA GLY A 83 -3.52 4.39 3.84
C GLY A 83 -2.55 5.56 3.71
N LEU A 84 -1.28 5.34 4.01
CA LEU A 84 -0.21 6.32 3.86
C LEU A 84 -0.05 6.81 2.41
N CYS A 85 0.06 5.86 1.46
CA CYS A 85 0.13 6.17 0.03
C CYS A 85 -1.07 7.00 -0.42
N PHE A 86 -2.27 6.57 -0.03
CA PHE A 86 -3.50 7.26 -0.39
C PHE A 86 -3.50 8.69 0.16
N ALA A 87 -3.19 8.88 1.44
CA ALA A 87 -3.21 10.19 2.09
C ALA A 87 -2.21 11.19 1.49
N ALA A 88 -0.99 10.73 1.15
CA ALA A 88 0.00 11.56 0.46
C ALA A 88 -0.50 12.01 -0.92
N ILE A 89 -1.00 11.06 -1.72
CA ILE A 89 -1.48 11.35 -3.08
C ILE A 89 -2.71 12.27 -3.06
N THR A 90 -3.70 12.00 -2.20
CA THR A 90 -4.90 12.86 -2.16
C THR A 90 -4.61 14.26 -1.61
N ARG A 91 -3.58 14.41 -0.77
CA ARG A 91 -3.12 15.72 -0.31
C ARG A 91 -2.46 16.49 -1.45
N SER A 92 -1.58 15.84 -2.21
CA SER A 92 -0.92 16.45 -3.38
C SER A 92 -1.93 16.91 -4.43
N LEU A 93 -2.92 16.06 -4.73
CA LEU A 93 -4.00 16.38 -5.67
C LEU A 93 -5.10 17.29 -5.10
N GLN A 94 -4.95 17.77 -3.86
CA GLN A 94 -5.92 18.63 -3.17
C GLN A 94 -7.35 18.05 -3.09
N LEU A 95 -7.48 16.72 -3.11
CA LEU A 95 -8.79 16.03 -3.09
C LEU A 95 -9.34 15.88 -1.67
N VAL A 96 -8.50 15.44 -0.74
CA VAL A 96 -8.86 15.29 0.67
C VAL A 96 -7.62 15.26 1.56
N TYR A 97 -7.67 16.01 2.65
CA TYR A 97 -6.65 15.97 3.70
C TYR A 97 -7.04 14.96 4.78
N CYS A 98 -6.25 13.89 4.93
CA CYS A 98 -6.57 12.80 5.87
C CYS A 98 -5.35 12.27 6.64
N ASN A 99 -4.21 12.99 6.62
CA ASN A 99 -3.00 12.55 7.32
C ASN A 99 -3.18 12.39 8.82
N HIS A 100 -4.00 13.24 9.44
CA HIS A 100 -4.32 13.21 10.87
C HIS A 100 -5.15 11.98 11.29
N LEU A 101 -5.73 11.24 10.34
CA LEU A 101 -6.54 10.04 10.61
C LEU A 101 -5.69 8.76 10.60
N LEU A 102 -4.43 8.84 10.18
CA LEU A 102 -3.55 7.70 10.03
C LEU A 102 -3.07 7.21 11.41
N PRO A 103 -3.14 5.91 11.69
CA PRO A 103 -2.66 5.37 12.95
C PRO A 103 -1.13 5.44 13.06
N PHE A 104 -0.65 5.73 14.26
CA PHE A 104 0.79 5.74 14.58
C PHE A 104 1.37 4.32 14.62
N ASP A 105 0.60 3.36 15.12
CA ASP A 105 0.98 1.95 15.22
C ASP A 105 0.68 1.17 13.93
N ALA A 106 1.28 -0.03 13.83
CA ALA A 106 1.09 -0.95 12.71
C ALA A 106 -0.29 -1.64 12.74
N GLY A 107 -1.37 -0.87 12.89
CA GLY A 107 -2.75 -1.31 12.73
C GLY A 107 -3.26 -2.28 13.81
N SER A 108 -4.42 -1.93 14.38
CA SER A 108 -5.26 -2.87 15.12
C SER A 108 -5.64 -4.10 14.26
N LYS A 109 -6.05 -5.22 14.90
CA LYS A 109 -6.55 -6.43 14.20
C LYS A 109 -7.52 -6.04 13.08
N LEU A 110 -7.10 -6.23 11.84
CA LEU A 110 -7.91 -5.90 10.67
C LEU A 110 -9.19 -6.75 10.69
N PRO A 111 -10.37 -6.16 10.38
CA PRO A 111 -11.64 -6.88 10.36
C PRO A 111 -11.82 -7.76 9.11
N PHE A 112 -10.78 -7.91 8.29
CA PHE A 112 -10.71 -8.75 7.10
C PHE A 112 -9.27 -9.23 6.89
N GLU A 113 -9.09 -10.29 6.11
CA GLU A 113 -7.78 -10.81 5.76
C GLU A 113 -7.17 -10.00 4.61
N PRO A 114 -6.04 -9.29 4.82
CA PRO A 114 -5.38 -8.55 3.75
C PRO A 114 -4.61 -9.52 2.84
N MET A 115 -5.17 -9.82 1.66
CA MET A 115 -4.52 -10.66 0.65
C MET A 115 -4.29 -9.85 -0.63
N PHE A 116 -3.04 -9.84 -1.12
CA PHE A 116 -2.62 -9.14 -2.34
C PHE A 116 -2.14 -10.17 -3.38
N PRO A 117 -3.04 -10.73 -4.21
CA PRO A 117 -2.72 -11.85 -5.09
C PRO A 117 -1.59 -11.57 -6.08
N PHE A 118 -1.38 -10.29 -6.43
CA PHE A 118 -0.46 -9.87 -7.48
C PHE A 118 0.82 -9.21 -6.96
N ASP A 119 1.09 -9.26 -5.65
CA ASP A 119 2.25 -8.60 -5.06
C ASP A 119 3.57 -9.37 -5.29
N ALA A 120 3.53 -10.70 -5.22
CA ALA A 120 4.70 -11.55 -5.38
C ALA A 120 4.49 -12.60 -6.46
N PHE A 121 5.38 -12.63 -7.44
CA PHE A 121 5.42 -13.66 -8.46
C PHE A 121 6.68 -14.53 -8.30
N LYS A 122 6.49 -15.78 -7.86
CA LYS A 122 7.61 -16.68 -7.51
C LYS A 122 8.06 -17.61 -8.65
N LEU A 123 7.24 -17.78 -9.68
CA LEU A 123 7.48 -18.77 -10.73
C LEU A 123 8.45 -18.20 -11.77
N LYS A 124 9.73 -18.60 -11.71
CA LYS A 124 10.77 -18.09 -12.61
C LYS A 124 10.41 -18.27 -14.10
N SER A 125 9.87 -19.43 -14.48
CA SER A 125 9.57 -19.76 -15.88
C SER A 125 8.52 -18.86 -16.52
N SER A 126 7.49 -18.46 -15.76
CA SER A 126 6.43 -17.58 -16.23
C SER A 126 6.64 -16.11 -15.82
N ALA A 127 7.70 -15.80 -15.08
CA ALA A 127 7.95 -14.46 -14.55
C ALA A 127 8.12 -13.44 -15.67
N THR A 128 8.84 -13.80 -16.73
CA THR A 128 9.05 -12.88 -17.87
C THR A 128 7.73 -12.45 -18.51
N LEU A 129 6.78 -13.38 -18.67
CA LEU A 129 5.48 -13.09 -19.29
C LEU A 129 4.57 -12.32 -18.32
N VAL A 130 4.45 -12.78 -17.07
CA VAL A 130 3.52 -12.20 -16.10
C VAL A 130 4.01 -10.84 -15.60
N CYS A 131 5.29 -10.72 -15.23
CA CYS A 131 5.84 -9.46 -14.73
C CYS A 131 5.81 -8.34 -15.76
N ALA A 132 5.83 -8.66 -17.07
CA ALA A 132 5.65 -7.68 -18.12
C ALA A 132 4.21 -7.08 -18.17
N GLN A 133 3.22 -7.84 -17.71
CA GLN A 133 1.81 -7.41 -17.63
C GLN A 133 1.47 -6.78 -16.27
N LEU A 134 2.29 -7.00 -15.25
CA LEU A 134 2.07 -6.44 -13.92
C LEU A 134 2.37 -4.95 -13.87
N ARG A 135 1.43 -4.19 -13.32
CA ARG A 135 1.64 -2.78 -13.03
C ARG A 135 2.52 -2.64 -11.80
N ARG A 136 3.62 -1.88 -11.94
CA ARG A 136 4.48 -1.51 -10.80
C ARG A 136 4.04 -0.18 -10.22
N PHE A 137 4.05 -0.09 -8.90
CA PHE A 137 3.81 1.16 -8.21
C PHE A 137 4.91 2.16 -8.55
N SER A 138 4.52 3.36 -8.98
CA SER A 138 5.43 4.45 -9.28
C SER A 138 4.68 5.77 -9.06
N PRO A 139 5.02 6.58 -8.05
CA PRO A 139 4.42 7.91 -7.84
C PRO A 139 4.90 8.95 -8.87
N LEU A 140 4.16 10.05 -9.06
CA LEU A 140 4.56 11.20 -9.87
C LEU A 140 5.87 11.77 -9.33
N ALA A 141 6.62 12.48 -10.18
CA ALA A 141 7.90 13.04 -9.78
C ALA A 141 7.76 13.99 -8.58
N GLU A 142 6.72 14.82 -8.58
CA GLU A 142 6.34 15.73 -7.50
C GLU A 142 5.98 15.01 -6.19
N ASP A 143 5.34 13.83 -6.28
CA ASP A 143 4.93 13.06 -5.10
C ASP A 143 5.99 12.09 -4.61
N LYS A 144 7.06 11.87 -5.39
CA LYS A 144 8.00 10.78 -5.17
C LYS A 144 8.72 10.91 -3.83
N SER A 145 9.14 12.12 -3.46
CA SER A 145 9.84 12.39 -2.20
C SER A 145 8.93 12.08 -1.02
N GLU A 146 7.75 12.70 -0.98
CA GLU A 146 6.80 12.53 0.12
C GLU A 146 6.33 11.08 0.24
N VAL A 147 5.87 10.46 -0.84
CA VAL A 147 5.40 9.06 -0.81
C VAL A 147 6.53 8.15 -0.33
N SER A 148 7.77 8.37 -0.79
CA SER A 148 8.91 7.57 -0.31
C SER A 148 9.17 7.76 1.18
N THR A 149 9.13 9.00 1.68
CA THR A 149 9.34 9.32 3.10
C THR A 149 8.29 8.66 3.98
N VAL A 150 7.00 8.79 3.62
CA VAL A 150 5.91 8.21 4.39
C VAL A 150 5.97 6.67 4.35
N LEU A 151 6.38 6.07 3.23
CA LEU A 151 6.54 4.62 3.16
C LEU A 151 7.77 4.11 3.94
N ARG A 152 8.85 4.89 4.00
CA ARG A 152 10.02 4.58 4.84
C ARG A 152 9.67 4.61 6.32
N SER A 153 8.94 5.64 6.78
CA SER A 153 8.50 5.73 8.18
C SER A 153 7.63 4.55 8.60
N SER A 154 6.87 3.96 7.66
CA SER A 154 6.13 2.71 7.91
C SER A 154 6.96 1.46 8.11
N ARG A 155 8.20 1.43 7.64
CA ARG A 155 9.12 0.31 7.89
C ARG A 155 9.81 0.46 9.24
N MET A 156 10.10 1.69 9.63
CA MET A 156 10.76 1.99 10.90
C MET A 156 9.84 1.75 12.09
N SER A 157 8.53 2.00 11.97
CA SER A 157 7.59 1.67 13.06
C SER A 157 7.36 0.16 13.27
N ALA A 158 7.90 -0.70 12.40
CA ALA A 158 7.86 -2.16 12.56
C ALA A 158 9.15 -2.77 13.15
N SER A 159 10.22 -1.97 13.31
CA SER A 159 11.51 -2.40 13.82
C SER A 159 11.96 -1.41 14.90
N ASN A 160 12.06 -1.87 16.16
CA ASN A 160 12.60 -1.17 17.35
C ASN A 160 11.50 -0.37 18.10
N ASN A 161 11.18 -0.53 19.40
CA ASN A 161 11.95 -0.86 20.61
C ASN A 161 13.40 -0.33 20.59
N ASP A 162 13.58 0.78 21.31
CA ASP A 162 14.78 1.57 21.59
C ASP A 162 15.17 2.65 20.57
N ASP A 163 14.83 3.88 20.96
CA ASP A 163 15.71 5.05 21.10
C ASP A 163 16.83 5.21 20.05
N ASN A 164 16.51 5.89 18.94
CA ASN A 164 17.38 6.97 18.45
C ASN A 164 16.58 7.94 17.56
N MET A 165 16.31 9.13 18.09
CA MET A 165 15.79 10.26 17.32
C MET A 165 16.99 10.91 16.59
N ASP A 166 17.31 10.44 15.40
CA ASP A 166 18.29 11.10 14.53
C ASP A 166 17.56 11.94 13.49
N PHE A 167 17.26 13.16 13.90
CA PHE A 167 16.72 14.24 13.08
C PHE A 167 17.88 15.18 12.79
N LEU A 168 18.46 15.14 11.58
CA LEU A 168 19.05 16.26 10.82
C LEU A 168 19.39 15.76 9.40
N ASP A 169 18.56 16.08 8.39
CA ASP A 169 19.04 16.15 7.00
C ASP A 169 19.47 17.61 6.78
N GLU A 170 20.73 17.92 7.07
CA GLU A 170 21.39 19.17 6.72
C GLU A 170 22.10 19.00 5.36
N ASP A 171 22.02 20.04 4.55
CA ASP A 171 22.24 20.08 3.11
C ASP A 171 23.57 19.52 2.56
N ASP A 172 23.50 19.10 1.30
CA ASP A 172 24.56 19.11 0.27
C ASP A 172 25.94 18.50 0.56
N MET A 173 26.28 17.43 -0.18
CA MET A 173 27.66 17.23 -0.63
C MET A 173 27.74 16.74 -2.08
N ILE A 174 28.06 17.68 -2.97
CA ILE A 174 28.59 17.44 -4.31
C ILE A 174 30.07 17.04 -4.21
N ILE A 175 30.41 15.83 -4.66
CA ILE A 175 31.74 15.42 -5.17
C ILE A 175 31.42 14.37 -6.26
N GLY A 176 31.75 14.53 -7.55
CA GLY A 176 33.05 14.82 -8.13
C GLY A 176 33.59 13.54 -8.77
N SER A 177 33.68 13.53 -10.10
CA SER A 177 34.03 12.45 -11.05
C SER A 177 35.31 11.62 -10.71
N TYR A 178 35.41 10.36 -11.19
CA TYR A 178 36.40 9.76 -12.12
C TYR A 178 36.51 8.21 -11.97
N ASN A 179 36.56 7.55 -13.13
CA ASN A 179 36.62 6.12 -13.53
C ASN A 179 37.40 5.08 -12.68
N GLU A 180 36.93 3.81 -12.63
CA GLU A 180 37.56 2.66 -13.35
C GLU A 180 36.73 1.35 -13.29
N SER A 181 36.98 0.49 -14.28
CA SER A 181 36.14 -0.61 -14.78
C SER A 181 36.40 -1.98 -14.12
N ARG A 182 35.38 -2.84 -13.98
CA ARG A 182 35.41 -4.26 -14.44
C ARG A 182 34.05 -4.99 -14.29
N PRO A 183 33.76 -6.00 -15.15
CA PRO A 183 32.44 -6.62 -15.31
C PRO A 183 32.33 -8.01 -14.66
N LEU A 184 31.14 -8.41 -14.19
CA LEU A 184 30.66 -9.80 -14.33
C LEU A 184 29.17 -9.91 -13.99
N GLY A 185 28.44 -10.62 -14.85
CA GLY A 185 26.99 -10.73 -14.79
C GLY A 185 26.45 -11.53 -13.62
N SER A 186 25.31 -11.08 -13.10
CA SER A 186 24.18 -11.93 -12.75
C SER A 186 22.94 -11.05 -12.81
N SER A 187 21.89 -11.55 -13.46
CA SER A 187 20.66 -10.82 -13.72
C SER A 187 19.93 -10.54 -12.39
N GLN A 188 20.23 -9.40 -11.79
CA GLN A 188 19.53 -8.88 -10.62
C GLN A 188 18.13 -8.43 -11.07
N CYS A 189 17.14 -9.31 -10.92
CA CYS A 189 15.76 -8.87 -10.86
C CYS A 189 15.66 -7.96 -9.62
N GLY A 190 15.45 -6.66 -9.86
CA GLY A 190 15.61 -5.61 -8.88
C GLY A 190 14.94 -5.91 -7.54
N TYR A 191 15.68 -5.61 -6.47
CA TYR A 191 15.22 -5.65 -5.09
C TYR A 191 13.79 -5.12 -4.97
N GLN A 192 12.87 -6.03 -4.62
CA GLN A 192 11.53 -5.64 -4.23
C GLN A 192 11.59 -4.74 -3.01
N SER A 193 10.79 -3.67 -2.99
CA SER A 193 10.40 -3.07 -1.72
C SER A 193 9.52 -4.10 -1.00
N SER A 194 10.02 -4.73 0.07
CA SER A 194 9.34 -5.80 0.83
C SER A 194 8.08 -5.34 1.60
N MET A 195 7.44 -4.25 1.17
CA MET A 195 6.40 -3.55 1.92
C MET A 195 5.05 -4.29 1.95
N PHE A 196 4.81 -5.20 1.01
CA PHE A 196 3.51 -5.85 0.82
C PHE A 196 3.57 -7.39 0.91
N THR A 197 4.77 -7.95 1.10
CA THR A 197 5.05 -9.38 0.90
C THR A 197 4.91 -10.19 2.20
N ILE A 198 3.74 -10.18 2.84
CA ILE A 198 3.54 -10.88 4.12
C ILE A 198 3.15 -12.37 3.94
N TYR A 199 2.51 -12.78 2.83
CA TYR A 199 1.90 -14.12 2.73
C TYR A 199 2.21 -14.89 1.45
N SER A 200 3.44 -14.85 0.98
CA SER A 200 3.81 -15.68 -0.16
C SER A 200 3.92 -17.19 0.17
N SER A 201 3.53 -17.61 1.37
CA SER A 201 3.46 -19.00 1.82
C SER A 201 2.01 -19.38 2.13
N SER A 202 1.28 -19.90 1.15
CA SER A 202 -0.04 -20.50 1.40
C SER A 202 0.11 -21.67 2.40
N PRO A 203 -0.70 -21.75 3.47
CA PRO A 203 -0.62 -22.83 4.46
C PRO A 203 -0.78 -24.25 3.89
N GLY A 204 -1.38 -24.38 2.69
CA GLY A 204 -1.71 -25.65 2.05
C GLY A 204 -0.67 -26.24 1.10
N LEU A 205 0.48 -25.60 0.88
CA LEU A 205 1.56 -26.11 0.03
C LEU A 205 2.86 -26.17 0.84
N ARG A 206 2.92 -27.12 1.78
CA ARG A 206 4.19 -27.54 2.35
C ARG A 206 5.01 -28.19 1.22
N HIS A 207 6.29 -27.80 1.14
CA HIS A 207 7.28 -28.37 0.24
C HIS A 207 7.15 -29.90 0.23
N ILE A 208 6.90 -30.48 -0.95
CA ILE A 208 7.24 -31.88 -1.18
C ILE A 208 8.77 -31.90 -1.19
N GLU A 209 9.36 -32.29 -0.07
CA GLU A 209 10.78 -32.63 -0.03
C GLU A 209 10.97 -33.88 -0.89
N ASN A 210 11.70 -33.74 -2.00
CA ASN A 210 12.20 -34.91 -2.73
C ASN A 210 13.23 -35.61 -1.84
N PRO A 211 13.08 -36.91 -1.52
CA PRO A 211 14.10 -37.66 -0.82
C PRO A 211 15.12 -38.15 -1.86
N LEU A 212 16.18 -37.38 -2.05
CA LEU A 212 17.43 -37.88 -2.62
C LEU A 212 18.55 -37.56 -1.65
N ASP A 213 18.57 -38.28 -0.53
CA ASP A 213 19.77 -38.51 0.28
C ASP A 213 19.57 -39.80 1.07
N MET A 214 19.89 -40.93 0.42
CA MET A 214 20.15 -42.21 1.07
C MET A 214 21.39 -42.80 0.37
N ASN A 215 22.56 -42.30 0.77
CA ASN A 215 23.83 -42.99 0.62
C ASN A 215 24.54 -42.90 1.98
N SER A 216 24.25 -43.87 2.86
CA SER A 216 25.14 -44.34 3.93
C SER A 216 24.57 -45.64 4.50
N CYS A 217 25.33 -46.71 4.28
CA CYS A 217 25.15 -48.12 4.69
C CYS A 217 24.22 -48.97 3.81
#